data_AF-A0A1D2N9K2-F1
#
_entry.id   AF-A0A1D2N9K2-F1
#
_cell.length_a   1.000
_cell.length_b   1.000
_cell.length_c   1.000
_cell.angle_alpha   90.00
_cell.angle_beta   90.00
_cell.angle_gamma   90.00
#
_symmetry.space_group_name_H-M   'P 1'
#
loop_
_entity.id
_entity.type
_entity.pdbx_description
1 polymer ?
#
loop_
_entity_poly.entity_id
_entity_poly.type
_entity_poly.pdbx_seq_one_letter_code
_entity_poly.pdbx_strand_id
1 'polypeptide(L)'
;MTRAEITGDKRWSYESLLPYFKRTENYLGKGSARDRDKTLVNVFLEAAKELDYPITDLNAPFDEGFNEHCFNSHLGQRVSSYHAFLRPIEQKRKDRLTIQKFSTVTKVLIDNQNNAYGVQYEHKGHLHKVRALREVILSAGAIGSPMLLLHSGIGPSEHLQQVGIKPRVNLAGVGKNLLDHVSALVGPFTITNESFSQQHFTLVTLVGQQRHSYLASGDGPLAQSGSMASGFILSNKSFYTANQWPDIQLLLLGIPQDDEGLLTLSKAFNIDAACKAILWPNVNRDSFSIMTIVSRPSPGGKLSLASNNPFDPP
;
A
#
# COMPACT_ATOMS: atom_id res chain seq x y z
N MET A 1 -9.61 -13.98 13.36
CA MET A 1 -10.12 -14.96 12.39
C MET A 1 -9.36 -14.84 11.08
N THR A 2 -9.01 -15.97 10.47
CA THR A 2 -8.39 -16.03 9.14
C THR A 2 -9.43 -15.82 8.03
N ARG A 3 -9.01 -15.55 6.79
CA ARG A 3 -9.95 -15.46 5.65
C ARG A 3 -10.68 -16.77 5.38
N ALA A 4 -10.01 -17.91 5.57
CA ALA A 4 -10.63 -19.23 5.45
C ALA A 4 -11.76 -19.42 6.46
N GLU A 5 -11.58 -18.97 7.70
CA GLU A 5 -12.62 -19.00 8.73
C GLU A 5 -13.79 -18.08 8.39
N ILE A 6 -13.50 -16.85 7.96
CA ILE A 6 -14.53 -15.86 7.61
C ILE A 6 -15.39 -16.33 6.43
N THR A 7 -14.77 -16.97 5.43
CA THR A 7 -15.46 -17.44 4.21
C THR A 7 -16.02 -18.86 4.33
N GLY A 8 -15.59 -19.62 5.34
CA GLY A 8 -15.84 -21.07 5.43
C GLY A 8 -15.14 -21.88 4.32
N ASP A 9 -14.22 -21.27 3.57
CA ASP A 9 -13.60 -21.87 2.38
C ASP A 9 -12.08 -22.04 2.57
N LYS A 10 -11.67 -23.30 2.71
CA LYS A 10 -10.26 -23.69 2.91
C LYS A 10 -9.34 -23.25 1.77
N ARG A 11 -9.84 -22.94 0.57
CA ARG A 11 -9.03 -22.41 -0.54
C ARG A 11 -8.41 -21.05 -0.22
N TRP A 12 -8.93 -20.35 0.78
CA TRP A 12 -8.39 -19.09 1.31
C TRP A 12 -7.43 -19.28 2.50
N SER A 13 -7.03 -20.52 2.82
CA SER A 13 -6.01 -20.81 3.84
C SER A 13 -4.62 -20.35 3.39
N TYR A 14 -3.71 -20.14 4.34
CA TYR A 14 -2.32 -19.78 4.04
C TYR A 14 -1.68 -20.85 3.14
N GLU A 15 -1.87 -22.13 3.46
CA GLU A 15 -1.31 -23.26 2.74
C GLU A 15 -1.80 -23.31 1.29
N SER A 16 -3.07 -22.98 1.05
CA SER A 16 -3.67 -22.95 -0.28
C SER A 16 -3.20 -21.74 -1.10
N LEU A 17 -2.89 -20.62 -0.45
CA LEU A 17 -2.44 -19.38 -1.10
C LEU A 17 -0.92 -19.33 -1.30
N LEU A 18 -0.14 -20.06 -0.50
CA LEU A 18 1.32 -20.04 -0.53
C LEU A 18 1.92 -20.31 -1.92
N PRO A 19 1.43 -21.28 -2.73
CA PRO A 19 1.94 -21.47 -4.09
C PRO A 19 1.76 -20.25 -4.99
N TYR A 20 0.72 -19.44 -4.76
CA TYR A 20 0.48 -18.22 -5.53
C TYR A 20 1.43 -17.10 -5.13
N PHE A 21 1.71 -16.92 -3.84
CA PHE A 21 2.72 -15.97 -3.37
C PHE A 21 4.10 -16.31 -3.94
N LYS A 22 4.52 -17.58 -3.84
CA LYS A 22 5.78 -18.08 -4.40
C LYS A 22 5.88 -17.95 -5.92
N ARG A 23 4.75 -18.01 -6.64
CA ARG A 23 4.74 -17.81 -8.10
C ARG A 23 4.94 -16.35 -8.51
N THR A 24 4.58 -15.41 -7.63
CA THR A 24 4.69 -13.97 -7.90
C THR A 24 6.03 -13.37 -7.49
N GLU A 25 6.79 -14.05 -6.64
CA GLU A 25 8.10 -13.59 -6.21
C GLU A 25 9.22 -14.01 -7.18
N ASN A 26 10.25 -13.17 -7.25
CA ASN A 26 11.55 -13.54 -7.80
C ASN A 26 12.62 -13.07 -6.80
N TYR A 27 12.62 -13.69 -5.63
CA TYR A 27 13.49 -13.32 -4.53
C TYR A 27 14.89 -13.88 -4.76
N LEU A 28 15.87 -12.99 -4.94
CA LEU A 28 17.25 -13.37 -5.24
C LEU A 28 18.12 -13.56 -3.98
N GLY A 29 17.51 -13.59 -2.78
CA GLY A 29 18.24 -13.69 -1.50
C GLY A 29 19.10 -12.48 -1.16
N LYS A 30 19.06 -11.43 -1.98
CA LYS A 30 19.79 -10.17 -1.82
C LYS A 30 18.77 -9.03 -1.87
N GLY A 31 18.94 -8.04 -1.01
CA GLY A 31 18.15 -6.82 -1.01
C GLY A 31 18.08 -6.17 -2.39
N SER A 32 17.09 -5.31 -2.59
CA SER A 32 16.67 -4.86 -3.91
C SER A 32 17.61 -3.84 -4.60
N ALA A 33 18.63 -3.35 -3.87
CA ALA A 33 19.74 -2.54 -4.35
C ALA A 33 21.07 -3.14 -3.84
N ARG A 34 22.12 -3.16 -4.68
CA ARG A 34 23.40 -3.83 -4.34
C ARG A 34 24.28 -2.98 -3.45
N ASP A 35 24.27 -1.68 -3.65
CA ASP A 35 25.09 -0.72 -2.91
C ASP A 35 24.17 0.29 -2.21
N ARG A 36 23.69 -0.12 -1.03
CA ARG A 36 22.87 0.72 -0.14
C ARG A 36 23.62 0.98 1.15
N ASP A 37 23.55 2.20 1.64
CA ASP A 37 23.96 2.48 3.01
C ASP A 37 23.04 1.74 3.98
N LYS A 38 23.64 0.91 4.83
CA LYS A 38 22.95 0.10 5.84
C LYS A 38 23.27 0.54 7.25
N THR A 39 23.97 1.65 7.44
CA THR A 39 24.44 2.12 8.74
C THR A 39 23.30 2.24 9.74
N LEU A 40 22.25 2.99 9.40
CA LEU A 40 21.08 3.16 10.27
C LEU A 40 20.22 1.89 10.38
N VAL A 41 20.18 1.06 9.33
CA VAL A 41 19.53 -0.25 9.38
C VAL A 41 20.21 -1.15 10.39
N ASN A 42 21.54 -1.26 10.34
CA ASN A 42 22.32 -2.10 11.24
C ASN A 42 22.14 -1.63 12.69
N VAL A 43 22.21 -0.33 12.95
CA VAL A 43 21.94 0.23 14.30
C VAL A 43 20.54 -0.17 14.80
N PHE A 44 19.53 -0.05 13.95
CA PHE A 44 18.16 -0.42 14.31
C PHE A 44 18.01 -1.92 14.59
N LEU A 45 18.67 -2.79 13.81
CA LEU A 45 18.64 -4.24 14.03
C LEU A 45 19.46 -4.66 15.26
N GLU A 46 20.60 -4.03 15.54
CA GLU A 46 21.36 -4.28 16.78
C GLU A 46 20.55 -3.84 18.01
N ALA A 47 19.88 -2.68 17.97
CA ALA A 47 18.99 -2.25 19.03
C ALA A 47 17.82 -3.23 19.28
N ALA A 48 17.31 -3.88 18.22
CA ALA A 48 16.30 -4.92 18.36
C ALA A 48 16.86 -6.18 19.06
N LYS A 49 18.09 -6.57 18.75
CA LYS A 49 18.77 -7.70 19.42
C LYS A 49 19.06 -7.41 20.89
N GLU A 50 19.43 -6.19 21.24
CA GLU A 50 19.62 -5.76 22.65
C GLU A 50 18.32 -5.89 23.47
N LEU A 51 17.16 -5.86 22.80
CA LEU A 51 15.84 -6.07 23.37
C LEU A 51 15.35 -7.52 23.19
N ASP A 52 16.25 -8.45 22.87
CA ASP A 52 15.98 -9.89 22.66
C ASP A 52 15.02 -10.22 21.50
N TYR A 53 14.80 -9.30 20.56
CA TYR A 53 14.04 -9.61 19.35
C TYR A 53 14.89 -10.30 18.28
N PRO A 54 14.36 -11.31 17.58
CA PRO A 54 15.09 -12.01 16.53
C PRO A 54 15.16 -11.17 15.25
N ILE A 55 16.24 -11.37 14.49
CA ILE A 55 16.32 -10.90 13.11
C ILE A 55 15.83 -12.04 12.20
N THR A 56 14.65 -11.85 11.59
CA THR A 56 13.94 -12.92 10.87
C THR A 56 13.34 -12.43 9.56
N ASP A 57 13.04 -13.32 8.62
CA ASP A 57 12.31 -12.94 7.41
C ASP A 57 10.87 -12.54 7.75
N LEU A 58 10.55 -11.25 7.58
CA LEU A 58 9.23 -10.70 7.89
C LEU A 58 8.12 -11.17 6.93
N ASN A 59 8.46 -11.90 5.86
CA ASN A 59 7.51 -12.53 4.94
C ASN A 59 7.34 -14.04 5.16
N ALA A 60 8.11 -14.63 6.09
CA ALA A 60 7.94 -16.02 6.53
C ALA A 60 6.65 -16.17 7.37
N PRO A 61 6.31 -17.37 7.88
CA PRO A 61 5.24 -17.50 8.88
C PRO A 61 5.40 -16.43 9.97
N PHE A 62 4.29 -15.75 10.24
CA PHE A 62 4.31 -14.41 10.82
C PHE A 62 4.49 -14.44 12.34
N ASP A 63 5.70 -14.09 12.80
CA ASP A 63 6.12 -13.99 14.20
C ASP A 63 6.73 -12.61 14.50
N GLU A 64 7.00 -12.35 15.78
CA GLU A 64 7.77 -11.15 16.18
C GLU A 64 9.18 -11.19 15.59
N GLY A 65 9.69 -10.03 15.21
CA GLY A 65 11.05 -9.93 14.71
C GLY A 65 11.28 -8.71 13.82
N PHE A 66 12.54 -8.53 13.48
CA PHE A 66 13.04 -7.34 12.79
C PHE A 66 13.85 -7.72 11.55
N ASN A 67 13.77 -6.90 10.50
CA ASN A 67 14.63 -7.06 9.33
C ASN A 67 14.66 -5.83 8.43
N GLU A 68 15.63 -5.82 7.53
CA GLU A 68 15.71 -4.94 6.38
C GLU A 68 14.49 -5.13 5.46
N HIS A 69 13.99 -4.02 4.90
CA HIS A 69 12.92 -4.08 3.91
C HIS A 69 13.41 -4.61 2.57
N CYS A 70 12.61 -5.49 1.98
CA CYS A 70 12.70 -5.88 0.58
C CYS A 70 11.63 -5.13 -0.23
N PHE A 71 12.02 -4.58 -1.38
CA PHE A 71 11.12 -3.83 -2.25
C PHE A 71 10.86 -4.57 -3.55
N ASN A 72 9.69 -4.30 -4.15
CA ASN A 72 9.39 -4.67 -5.53
C ASN A 72 10.20 -3.79 -6.49
N SER A 73 11.49 -4.10 -6.65
CA SER A 73 12.37 -3.45 -7.60
C SER A 73 13.26 -4.45 -8.34
N HIS A 74 13.75 -4.01 -9.50
CA HIS A 74 14.69 -4.77 -10.32
C HIS A 74 15.74 -3.79 -10.85
N LEU A 75 17.01 -4.06 -10.54
CA LEU A 75 18.13 -3.15 -10.85
C LEU A 75 17.84 -1.72 -10.38
N GLY A 76 17.44 -1.57 -9.11
CA GLY A 76 17.10 -0.28 -8.50
C GLY A 76 15.79 0.38 -8.97
N GLN A 77 15.16 -0.12 -10.03
CA GLN A 77 13.94 0.47 -10.58
C GLN A 77 12.70 -0.17 -9.99
N ARG A 78 11.71 0.66 -9.62
CA ARG A 78 10.39 0.19 -9.18
C ARG A 78 9.76 -0.75 -10.21
N VAL A 79 9.31 -1.92 -9.75
CA VAL A 79 8.49 -2.85 -10.54
C VAL A 79 7.04 -2.76 -10.06
N SER A 80 6.17 -2.16 -10.88
CA SER A 80 4.73 -2.13 -10.62
C SER A 80 4.03 -3.36 -11.21
N SER A 81 2.80 -3.64 -10.79
CA SER A 81 1.98 -4.73 -11.35
C SER A 81 1.80 -4.60 -12.88
N TYR A 82 1.70 -3.37 -13.40
CA TYR A 82 1.68 -3.14 -14.85
C TYR A 82 2.98 -3.59 -15.51
N HIS A 83 4.14 -3.19 -14.96
CA HIS A 83 5.45 -3.56 -15.49
C HIS A 83 5.69 -5.07 -15.44
N ALA A 84 5.31 -5.72 -14.34
CA ALA A 84 5.50 -7.15 -14.15
C ALA A 84 4.57 -8.00 -15.03
N PHE A 85 3.28 -7.64 -15.12
CA PHE A 85 2.26 -8.55 -15.65
C PHE A 85 1.62 -8.08 -16.96
N LEU A 86 1.41 -6.78 -17.18
CA LEU A 86 0.69 -6.27 -18.36
C LEU A 86 1.63 -5.86 -19.49
N ARG A 87 2.66 -5.05 -19.19
CA ARG A 87 3.62 -4.54 -20.17
C ARG A 87 4.26 -5.64 -21.03
N PRO A 88 4.67 -6.82 -20.50
CA PRO A 88 5.31 -7.86 -21.32
C PRO A 88 4.38 -8.53 -22.33
N ILE A 89 3.07 -8.46 -22.12
CA ILE A 89 2.05 -9.15 -22.95
C ILE A 89 1.22 -8.19 -23.79
N GLU A 90 1.22 -6.89 -23.49
CA GLU A 90 0.39 -5.87 -24.14
C GLU A 90 0.51 -5.94 -25.68
N GLN A 91 1.73 -5.86 -26.21
CA GLN A 91 1.94 -5.95 -27.65
C GLN A 91 1.71 -7.36 -28.21
N LYS A 92 2.06 -8.40 -27.44
CA LYS A 92 1.93 -9.81 -27.87
C LYS A 92 0.47 -10.27 -27.95
N ARG A 93 -0.43 -9.62 -27.22
CA ARG A 93 -1.86 -9.95 -27.11
C ARG A 93 -2.75 -8.80 -27.53
N LYS A 94 -2.28 -7.88 -28.38
CA LYS A 94 -3.04 -6.69 -28.83
C LYS A 94 -4.38 -7.01 -29.50
N ASP A 95 -4.55 -8.23 -29.99
CA ASP A 95 -5.79 -8.77 -30.59
C ASP A 95 -6.79 -9.30 -29.54
N ARG A 96 -6.36 -9.52 -28.30
CA ARG A 96 -7.13 -10.14 -27.21
C ARG A 96 -7.17 -9.34 -25.92
N LEU A 97 -6.31 -8.32 -25.78
CA LEU A 97 -6.20 -7.46 -24.62
C LEU A 97 -6.29 -6.00 -25.07
N THR A 98 -7.32 -5.32 -24.61
CA THR A 98 -7.49 -3.88 -24.80
C THR A 98 -7.27 -3.17 -23.46
N ILE A 99 -6.31 -2.25 -23.41
CA ILE A 99 -6.08 -1.39 -22.24
C ILE A 99 -6.62 0.00 -22.54
N GLN A 100 -7.75 0.33 -21.93
CA GLN A 100 -8.38 1.64 -22.08
C GLN A 100 -7.96 2.55 -20.91
N LYS A 101 -7.09 3.53 -21.20
CA LYS A 101 -6.62 4.53 -20.22
C LYS A 101 -7.57 5.73 -20.15
N PHE A 102 -7.49 6.47 -19.04
CA PHE A 102 -8.29 7.67 -18.81
C PHE A 102 -9.79 7.37 -18.96
N SER A 103 -10.23 6.26 -18.38
CA SER A 103 -11.60 5.78 -18.46
C SER A 103 -12.10 5.43 -17.08
N THR A 104 -12.96 6.30 -16.55
CA THR A 104 -13.48 6.19 -15.18
C THR A 104 -14.80 5.45 -15.23
N VAL A 105 -14.83 4.21 -14.72
CA VAL A 105 -16.07 3.44 -14.63
C VAL A 105 -17.02 4.14 -13.65
N THR A 106 -18.30 4.26 -14.02
CA THR A 106 -19.34 4.92 -13.21
C THR A 106 -20.31 3.93 -12.60
N LYS A 107 -20.58 2.80 -13.29
CA LYS A 107 -21.37 1.68 -12.75
C LYS A 107 -21.21 0.41 -13.59
N VAL A 108 -21.54 -0.73 -12.97
CA VAL A 108 -21.77 -2.01 -13.64
C VAL A 108 -23.18 -2.00 -14.23
N LEU A 109 -23.31 -2.55 -15.43
CA LEU A 109 -24.58 -2.73 -16.11
C LEU A 109 -25.15 -4.11 -15.79
N ILE A 110 -26.33 -4.14 -15.20
CA ILE A 110 -26.97 -5.35 -14.67
C ILE A 110 -28.37 -5.49 -15.25
N ASP A 111 -28.72 -6.68 -15.76
CA ASP A 111 -30.03 -6.97 -16.34
C ASP A 111 -31.12 -7.23 -15.27
N ASN A 112 -32.31 -7.65 -15.67
CA ASN A 112 -33.41 -7.91 -14.74
C ASN A 112 -33.27 -9.25 -13.98
N GLN A 113 -32.38 -10.13 -14.44
CA GLN A 113 -32.05 -11.40 -13.82
C GLN A 113 -30.82 -11.29 -12.90
N ASN A 114 -30.34 -10.06 -12.68
CA ASN A 114 -29.13 -9.74 -11.92
C ASN A 114 -27.82 -10.25 -12.55
N ASN A 115 -27.77 -10.45 -13.86
CA ASN A 115 -26.50 -10.72 -14.55
C ASN A 115 -25.80 -9.42 -14.91
N ALA A 116 -24.51 -9.33 -14.58
CA ALA A 116 -23.64 -8.26 -15.05
C ALA A 116 -23.29 -8.48 -16.53
N TYR A 117 -23.69 -7.55 -17.40
CA TYR A 117 -23.49 -7.68 -18.85
C TYR A 117 -22.53 -6.63 -19.43
N GLY A 118 -21.92 -5.79 -18.59
CA GLY A 118 -21.00 -4.76 -19.03
C GLY A 118 -20.75 -3.68 -17.97
N VAL A 119 -20.09 -2.60 -18.40
CA VAL A 119 -19.87 -1.42 -17.57
C VAL A 119 -20.15 -0.14 -18.35
N GLN A 120 -20.56 0.89 -17.63
CA GLN A 120 -20.60 2.27 -18.13
C GLN A 120 -19.38 3.01 -17.60
N TYR A 121 -18.69 3.76 -18.46
CA TYR A 121 -17.53 4.54 -18.09
C TYR A 121 -17.52 5.89 -18.79
N GLU A 122 -16.88 6.87 -18.16
CA GLU A 122 -16.60 8.17 -18.75
C GLU A 122 -15.22 8.14 -19.44
N HIS A 123 -15.14 8.69 -20.64
CA HIS A 123 -13.89 8.94 -21.33
C HIS A 123 -13.97 10.25 -22.12
N LYS A 124 -13.06 11.19 -21.84
CA LYS A 124 -12.97 12.49 -22.53
C LYS A 124 -14.28 13.30 -22.50
N GLY A 125 -14.93 13.37 -21.34
CA GLY A 125 -16.19 14.05 -21.09
C GLY A 125 -17.45 13.28 -21.51
N HIS A 126 -17.33 12.08 -22.08
CA HIS A 126 -18.45 11.36 -22.68
C HIS A 126 -18.69 10.01 -22.00
N LEU A 127 -19.96 9.65 -21.81
CA LEU A 127 -20.34 8.34 -21.27
C LEU A 127 -20.37 7.30 -22.39
N HIS A 128 -19.66 6.20 -22.15
CA HIS A 128 -19.58 5.03 -23.00
C HIS A 128 -20.09 3.80 -22.25
N LYS A 129 -20.49 2.77 -23.01
CA LYS A 129 -20.85 1.46 -22.48
C LYS A 129 -20.07 0.40 -23.24
N VAL A 130 -19.51 -0.56 -22.50
CA VAL A 130 -18.88 -1.76 -23.06
C VAL A 130 -19.59 -2.98 -22.51
N ARG A 131 -19.86 -3.96 -23.38
CA ARG A 131 -20.53 -5.21 -23.02
C ARG A 131 -19.51 -6.30 -22.73
N ALA A 132 -19.78 -7.10 -21.71
CA ALA A 132 -19.04 -8.31 -21.40
C ALA A 132 -19.85 -9.53 -21.86
N LEU A 133 -19.22 -10.45 -22.59
CA LEU A 133 -19.87 -11.69 -23.04
C LEU A 133 -19.88 -12.79 -21.98
N ARG A 134 -18.99 -12.70 -20.99
CA ARG A 134 -18.85 -13.72 -19.94
C ARG A 134 -19.03 -13.10 -18.57
N GLU A 135 -18.10 -12.23 -18.18
CA GLU A 135 -18.01 -11.77 -16.80
C GLU A 135 -17.50 -10.33 -16.71
N VAL A 136 -17.84 -9.67 -15.61
CA VAL A 136 -17.28 -8.38 -15.19
C VAL A 136 -16.57 -8.60 -13.87
N ILE A 137 -15.27 -8.30 -13.81
CA ILE A 137 -14.44 -8.44 -12.59
C ILE A 137 -14.11 -7.03 -12.09
N LEU A 138 -14.51 -6.71 -10.85
CA LEU A 138 -14.14 -5.44 -10.22
C LEU A 138 -12.75 -5.54 -9.58
N SER A 139 -11.91 -4.57 -9.87
CA SER A 139 -10.56 -4.44 -9.29
C SER A 139 -10.24 -2.96 -9.01
N ALA A 140 -11.24 -2.18 -8.61
CA ALA A 140 -11.13 -0.74 -8.36
C ALA A 140 -10.67 -0.42 -6.91
N GLY A 141 -9.99 -1.35 -6.26
CA GLY A 141 -9.50 -1.22 -4.87
C GLY A 141 -10.61 -1.26 -3.81
N ALA A 142 -10.20 -1.10 -2.55
CA ALA A 142 -11.09 -1.16 -1.39
C ALA A 142 -12.09 0.01 -1.30
N ILE A 143 -11.81 1.11 -2.00
CA ILE A 143 -12.68 2.29 -2.08
C ILE A 143 -13.55 2.21 -3.35
N GLY A 144 -12.94 2.13 -4.53
CA GLY A 144 -13.69 2.19 -5.79
C GLY A 144 -14.61 1.00 -6.02
N SER A 145 -14.24 -0.21 -5.60
CA SER A 145 -15.08 -1.41 -5.84
C SER A 145 -16.44 -1.34 -5.11
N PRO A 146 -16.52 -1.06 -3.79
CA PRO A 146 -17.81 -0.88 -3.15
C PRO A 146 -18.58 0.32 -3.69
N MET A 147 -17.93 1.42 -4.08
CA MET A 147 -18.60 2.57 -4.70
C MET A 147 -19.28 2.19 -6.01
N LEU A 148 -18.60 1.42 -6.87
CA LEU A 148 -19.18 0.93 -8.11
C LEU A 148 -20.35 -0.02 -7.86
N LEU A 149 -20.28 -0.88 -6.84
CA LEU A 149 -21.40 -1.75 -6.45
C LEU A 149 -22.60 -0.91 -6.00
N LEU A 150 -22.39 0.09 -5.14
CA LEU A 150 -23.44 1.00 -4.66
C LEU A 150 -24.10 1.76 -5.83
N HIS A 151 -23.32 2.38 -6.73
CA HIS A 151 -23.85 3.05 -7.94
C HIS A 151 -24.53 2.08 -8.93
N SER A 152 -24.27 0.78 -8.82
CA SER A 152 -24.93 -0.27 -9.60
C SER A 152 -26.21 -0.80 -8.92
N GLY A 153 -26.59 -0.26 -7.77
CA GLY A 153 -27.75 -0.70 -7.00
C GLY A 153 -27.51 -1.97 -6.18
N ILE A 154 -26.25 -2.34 -5.90
CA ILE A 154 -25.89 -3.46 -5.04
C ILE A 154 -25.33 -2.92 -3.72
N GLY A 155 -26.10 -3.04 -2.64
CA GLY A 155 -25.73 -2.50 -1.34
C GLY A 155 -26.90 -2.38 -0.37
N PRO A 156 -26.78 -1.61 0.73
CA PRO A 156 -27.87 -1.41 1.67
C PRO A 156 -29.05 -0.68 1.01
N SER A 157 -30.20 -1.34 0.84
CA SER A 157 -31.32 -0.81 0.06
C SER A 157 -31.82 0.56 0.54
N GLU A 158 -31.88 0.79 1.86
CA GLU A 158 -32.33 2.05 2.44
C GLU A 158 -31.40 3.21 2.04
N HIS A 159 -30.09 3.04 2.19
CA HIS A 159 -29.10 4.04 1.78
C HIS A 159 -29.19 4.33 0.28
N LEU A 160 -29.31 3.29 -0.54
CA LEU A 160 -29.43 3.45 -2.00
C LEU A 160 -30.68 4.29 -2.37
N GLN A 161 -31.82 4.04 -1.74
CA GLN A 161 -33.03 4.82 -1.95
C GLN A 161 -32.86 6.28 -1.50
N GLN A 162 -32.22 6.52 -0.36
CA GLN A 162 -31.96 7.87 0.16
C GLN A 162 -31.17 8.74 -0.82
N VAL A 163 -30.20 8.16 -1.52
CA VAL A 163 -29.43 8.88 -2.55
C VAL A 163 -30.04 8.81 -3.94
N GLY A 164 -31.26 8.26 -4.11
CA GLY A 164 -31.96 8.23 -5.39
C GLY A 164 -31.51 7.12 -6.36
N ILE A 165 -30.93 6.04 -5.85
CA ILE A 165 -30.55 4.85 -6.62
C ILE A 165 -31.57 3.73 -6.37
N LYS A 166 -32.11 3.15 -7.44
CA LYS A 166 -32.99 1.98 -7.33
C LYS A 166 -32.20 0.76 -6.83
N PRO A 167 -32.54 0.18 -5.66
CA PRO A 167 -31.89 -1.04 -5.20
C PRO A 167 -32.18 -2.21 -6.14
N ARG A 168 -31.16 -3.02 -6.42
CA ARG A 168 -31.24 -4.27 -7.20
C ARG A 168 -30.98 -5.48 -6.32
N VAL A 169 -29.92 -5.42 -5.51
CA VAL A 169 -29.54 -6.48 -4.56
C VAL A 169 -29.28 -5.83 -3.22
N ASN A 170 -30.04 -6.24 -2.20
CA ASN A 170 -29.81 -5.80 -0.83
C ASN A 170 -28.62 -6.55 -0.25
N LEU A 171 -27.46 -5.90 -0.21
CA LEU A 171 -26.23 -6.48 0.34
C LEU A 171 -25.61 -5.51 1.34
N ALA A 172 -26.07 -5.60 2.59
CA ALA A 172 -25.74 -4.64 3.66
C ALA A 172 -24.24 -4.52 3.98
N GLY A 173 -23.42 -5.52 3.58
CA GLY A 173 -21.97 -5.52 3.76
C GLY A 173 -21.21 -4.61 2.79
N VAL A 174 -21.81 -4.18 1.66
CA VAL A 174 -21.12 -3.30 0.70
C VAL A 174 -20.86 -1.93 1.36
N GLY A 175 -19.60 -1.51 1.34
CA GLY A 175 -19.14 -0.28 2.00
C GLY A 175 -18.94 -0.43 3.51
N LYS A 176 -19.02 -1.63 4.07
CA LYS A 176 -18.72 -1.89 5.48
C LYS A 176 -17.35 -2.53 5.65
N ASN A 177 -16.85 -2.53 6.88
CA ASN A 177 -15.59 -3.16 7.27
C ASN A 177 -14.39 -2.63 6.48
N LEU A 178 -14.36 -1.32 6.22
CA LEU A 178 -13.17 -0.66 5.69
C LEU A 178 -12.10 -0.72 6.78
N LEU A 179 -10.93 -1.22 6.39
CA LEU A 179 -9.77 -1.38 7.25
C LEU A 179 -8.60 -0.67 6.59
N ASP A 180 -7.87 0.09 7.40
CA ASP A 180 -6.58 0.67 7.01
C ASP A 180 -5.67 0.67 8.23
N HIS A 181 -4.36 0.67 7.99
CA HIS A 181 -3.38 0.69 9.07
C HIS A 181 -3.17 2.13 9.54
N VAL A 182 -3.58 2.42 10.78
CA VAL A 182 -3.34 3.73 11.39
C VAL A 182 -1.90 3.80 11.87
N SER A 183 -1.22 4.91 11.58
CA SER A 183 0.17 5.12 11.94
C SER A 183 0.40 6.43 12.69
N ALA A 184 1.37 6.43 13.59
CA ALA A 184 1.91 7.62 14.23
C ALA A 184 3.41 7.72 13.94
N LEU A 185 3.88 8.91 13.61
CA LEU A 185 5.29 9.17 13.43
C LEU A 185 5.93 9.54 14.77
N VAL A 186 6.96 8.81 15.18
CA VAL A 186 7.74 9.10 16.38
C VAL A 186 9.11 9.63 15.96
N GLY A 187 9.48 10.81 16.45
CA GLY A 187 10.69 11.53 16.07
C GLY A 187 10.44 13.02 15.76
N PRO A 188 11.41 13.71 15.13
CA PRO A 188 12.65 13.14 14.59
C PRO A 188 13.66 12.87 15.72
N PHE A 189 14.41 11.78 15.59
CA PHE A 189 15.55 11.48 16.45
C PHE A 189 16.83 12.01 15.79
N THR A 190 17.37 13.10 16.32
CA THR A 190 18.59 13.72 15.79
C THR A 190 19.80 12.80 15.97
N ILE A 191 20.56 12.61 14.90
CA ILE A 191 21.82 11.88 14.89
C ILE A 191 22.91 12.88 15.28
N THR A 192 23.54 12.67 16.43
CA THR A 192 24.60 13.55 16.95
C THR A 192 26.00 13.02 16.67
N ASN A 193 26.12 11.76 16.24
CA ASN A 193 27.39 11.14 15.93
C ASN A 193 27.65 11.20 14.41
N GLU A 194 28.69 11.94 14.03
CA GLU A 194 29.09 12.16 12.64
C GLU A 194 29.41 10.86 11.87
N SER A 195 29.76 9.77 12.56
CA SER A 195 29.99 8.46 11.93
C SER A 195 28.70 7.79 11.42
N PHE A 196 27.54 8.21 11.94
CA PHE A 196 26.22 7.78 11.49
C PHE A 196 25.50 8.87 10.67
N SER A 197 26.13 10.04 10.53
CA SER A 197 25.62 11.18 9.77
C SER A 197 25.65 10.84 8.29
N GLN A 198 24.46 10.76 7.71
CA GLN A 198 24.25 10.64 6.28
C GLN A 198 24.48 12.04 5.71
N GLN A 199 25.72 12.33 5.30
CA GLN A 199 26.12 13.55 4.60
C GLN A 199 24.94 14.22 3.88
N HIS A 200 24.65 15.48 4.22
CA HIS A 200 23.47 16.23 3.78
C HIS A 200 23.16 16.11 2.28
N PHE A 201 22.43 15.08 1.89
CA PHE A 201 21.88 14.98 0.55
C PHE A 201 20.48 15.56 0.60
N THR A 202 20.37 16.86 0.29
CA THR A 202 19.08 17.38 -0.17
C THR A 202 18.64 16.55 -1.37
N LEU A 203 17.34 16.38 -1.60
CA LEU A 203 16.81 15.63 -2.74
C LEU A 203 17.43 16.13 -4.06
N VAL A 204 17.67 17.45 -4.17
CA VAL A 204 18.34 18.08 -5.30
C VAL A 204 19.79 17.62 -5.47
N THR A 205 20.60 17.67 -4.40
CA THR A 205 22.01 17.23 -4.45
C THR A 205 22.11 15.73 -4.70
N LEU A 206 21.23 14.95 -4.07
CA LEU A 206 21.12 13.51 -4.25
C LEU A 206 20.85 13.16 -5.72
N VAL A 207 19.88 13.82 -6.34
CA VAL A 207 19.58 13.64 -7.77
C VAL A 207 20.75 14.07 -8.64
N GLY A 208 21.36 15.23 -8.38
CA GLY A 208 22.46 15.73 -9.21
C GLY A 208 23.70 14.83 -9.19
N GLN A 209 24.10 14.35 -8.02
CA GLN A 209 25.34 13.60 -7.83
C GLN A 209 25.18 12.09 -8.09
N GLN A 210 24.04 11.50 -7.70
CA GLN A 210 23.86 10.04 -7.72
C GLN A 210 23.10 9.51 -8.94
N ARG A 211 22.62 10.40 -9.82
CA ARG A 211 21.90 10.01 -11.04
C ARG A 211 22.73 9.12 -11.96
N HIS A 212 24.04 9.33 -12.07
CA HIS A 212 24.89 8.51 -12.93
C HIS A 212 24.93 7.06 -12.43
N SER A 213 25.16 6.82 -11.14
CA SER A 213 25.13 5.49 -10.52
C SER A 213 23.76 4.82 -10.72
N TYR A 214 22.67 5.55 -10.49
CA TYR A 214 21.32 5.03 -10.67
C TYR A 214 21.03 4.62 -12.13
N LEU A 215 21.40 5.46 -13.10
CA LEU A 215 21.14 5.16 -14.51
C LEU A 215 22.07 4.07 -15.07
N ALA A 216 23.32 4.02 -14.61
CA ALA A 216 24.32 3.10 -15.13
C ALA A 216 24.21 1.70 -14.53
N SER A 217 24.00 1.59 -13.22
CA SER A 217 24.00 0.30 -12.51
C SER A 217 22.71 0.00 -11.74
N GLY A 218 21.79 0.96 -11.62
CA GLY A 218 20.61 0.79 -10.79
C GLY A 218 20.92 0.83 -9.30
N ASP A 219 22.04 1.45 -8.92
CA ASP A 219 22.49 1.52 -7.53
C ASP A 219 22.49 2.97 -7.00
N GLY A 220 22.84 3.09 -5.72
CA GLY A 220 22.93 4.37 -5.02
C GLY A 220 21.61 4.82 -4.38
N PRO A 221 21.60 5.99 -3.73
CA PRO A 221 20.47 6.46 -2.92
C PRO A 221 19.14 6.62 -3.69
N LEU A 222 19.19 6.88 -5.00
CA LEU A 222 17.99 6.98 -5.85
C LEU A 222 17.29 5.63 -6.11
N ALA A 223 18.00 4.51 -5.89
CA ALA A 223 17.45 3.16 -6.00
C ALA A 223 16.73 2.70 -4.72
N GLN A 224 16.67 3.56 -3.70
CA GLN A 224 16.18 3.22 -2.37
C GLN A 224 14.81 3.82 -2.08
N SER A 225 14.17 3.28 -1.05
CA SER A 225 12.95 3.82 -0.45
C SER A 225 13.32 4.58 0.83
N GLY A 226 12.53 5.59 1.21
CA GLY A 226 12.68 6.24 2.52
C GLY A 226 12.35 5.31 3.69
N SER A 227 11.64 4.21 3.44
CA SER A 227 11.53 3.09 4.39
C SER A 227 12.75 2.19 4.27
N MET A 228 13.39 1.84 5.39
CA MET A 228 14.67 1.10 5.35
C MET A 228 14.60 -0.29 5.98
N ALA A 229 13.90 -0.41 7.12
CA ALA A 229 13.77 -1.62 7.93
C ALA A 229 12.44 -1.62 8.70
N SER A 230 12.01 -2.80 9.17
CA SER A 230 10.85 -2.94 10.05
C SER A 230 11.10 -3.87 11.21
N GLY A 231 10.29 -3.68 12.25
CA GLY A 231 10.03 -4.68 13.28
C GLY A 231 8.54 -4.95 13.40
N PHE A 232 8.17 -6.18 13.72
CA PHE A 232 6.83 -6.54 14.15
C PHE A 232 6.89 -7.00 15.60
N ILE A 233 6.05 -6.42 16.45
CA ILE A 233 5.97 -6.75 17.88
C ILE A 233 4.52 -6.98 18.30
N LEU A 234 4.33 -7.80 19.32
CA LEU A 234 3.05 -8.11 19.93
C LEU A 234 2.81 -7.17 21.12
N SER A 235 1.77 -6.37 21.01
CA SER A 235 1.29 -5.51 22.09
C SER A 235 0.45 -6.30 23.09
N ASN A 236 0.50 -5.87 24.35
CA ASN A 236 -0.39 -6.39 25.40
C ASN A 236 -1.88 -5.99 25.20
N LYS A 237 -2.19 -5.19 24.18
CA LYS A 237 -3.55 -4.76 23.81
C LYS A 237 -4.06 -5.44 22.54
N SER A 238 -3.29 -6.36 21.95
CA SER A 238 -3.67 -7.04 20.72
C SER A 238 -5.02 -7.75 20.88
N PHE A 239 -5.93 -7.56 19.91
CA PHE A 239 -7.14 -8.37 19.80
C PHE A 239 -6.83 -9.84 19.43
N TYR A 240 -5.57 -10.12 19.07
CA TYR A 240 -5.10 -11.39 18.56
C TYR A 240 -4.03 -12.02 19.46
N THR A 241 -3.95 -11.61 20.74
CA THR A 241 -2.99 -12.16 21.72
C THR A 241 -3.08 -13.68 21.84
N ALA A 242 -4.29 -14.24 21.76
CA ALA A 242 -4.48 -15.70 21.80
C ALA A 242 -3.81 -16.43 20.62
N ASN A 243 -3.59 -15.75 19.51
CA ASN A 243 -2.90 -16.27 18.33
C ASN A 243 -1.41 -15.86 18.29
N GLN A 244 -0.93 -15.11 19.30
CA GLN A 244 0.43 -14.57 19.36
C GLN A 244 0.85 -13.82 18.10
N TRP A 245 -0.09 -13.03 17.58
CA TRP A 245 0.03 -12.39 16.28
C TRP A 245 0.46 -10.91 16.43
N PRO A 246 1.70 -10.54 16.03
CA PRO A 246 2.23 -9.17 16.17
C PRO A 246 1.35 -8.08 15.57
N ASP A 247 0.82 -7.18 16.37
CA ASP A 247 -0.17 -6.17 15.97
C ASP A 247 0.41 -4.76 15.78
N ILE A 248 1.69 -4.56 16.11
CA ILE A 248 2.41 -3.32 15.88
C ILE A 248 3.54 -3.56 14.88
N GLN A 249 3.59 -2.74 13.84
CA GLN A 249 4.75 -2.61 12.96
C GLN A 249 5.49 -1.33 13.27
N LEU A 250 6.79 -1.45 13.52
CA LEU A 250 7.73 -0.35 13.57
C LEU A 250 8.37 -0.22 12.20
N LEU A 251 8.35 0.97 11.63
CA LEU A 251 8.93 1.27 10.33
C LEU A 251 10.02 2.32 10.49
N LEU A 252 11.27 1.93 10.23
CA LEU A 252 12.40 2.83 10.26
C LEU A 252 12.42 3.68 8.99
N LEU A 253 12.27 4.99 9.16
CA LEU A 253 12.25 5.97 8.08
C LEU A 253 13.53 6.80 8.08
N GLY A 254 14.28 6.73 6.98
CA GLY A 254 15.43 7.58 6.68
C GLY A 254 15.07 8.55 5.56
N ILE A 255 14.25 9.56 5.87
CA ILE A 255 13.81 10.56 4.89
C ILE A 255 14.72 11.79 5.00
N PRO A 256 15.23 12.33 3.87
CA PRO A 256 15.96 13.59 3.86
C PRO A 256 15.19 14.68 4.61
N GLN A 257 15.88 15.36 5.53
CA GLN A 257 15.31 16.44 6.33
C GLN A 257 15.52 17.78 5.64
N ASP A 258 15.20 17.87 4.35
CA ASP A 258 15.14 19.11 3.60
C ASP A 258 13.68 19.51 3.34
N ASP A 259 13.46 20.75 2.87
CA ASP A 259 12.12 21.27 2.64
C ASP A 259 11.29 20.39 1.68
N GLU A 260 11.93 19.83 0.64
CA GLU A 260 11.26 18.97 -0.33
C GLU A 260 10.90 17.58 0.25
N GLY A 261 11.79 16.97 1.03
CA GLY A 261 11.56 15.69 1.70
C GLY A 261 10.43 15.79 2.72
N LEU A 262 10.44 16.85 3.53
CA LEU A 262 9.38 17.10 4.50
C LEU A 262 8.03 17.45 3.85
N LEU A 263 8.04 18.19 2.75
CA LEU A 263 6.83 18.45 1.97
C LEU A 263 6.25 17.16 1.38
N THR A 264 7.11 16.28 0.90
CA THR A 264 6.71 14.97 0.37
C THR A 264 6.06 14.12 1.46
N LEU A 265 6.70 14.04 2.63
CA LEU A 265 6.17 13.33 3.79
C LEU A 265 4.83 13.93 4.28
N SER A 266 4.75 15.25 4.38
CA SER A 266 3.54 16.00 4.76
C SER A 266 2.35 15.63 3.87
N LYS A 267 2.54 15.64 2.55
CA LYS A 267 1.50 15.30 1.58
C LYS A 267 1.16 13.81 1.58
N ALA A 268 2.16 12.94 1.68
CA ALA A 268 1.96 11.49 1.63
C ALA A 268 1.12 10.97 2.81
N PHE A 269 1.31 11.55 4.00
CA PHE A 269 0.62 11.12 5.22
C PHE A 269 -0.44 12.12 5.71
N ASN A 270 -0.68 13.20 4.97
CA ASN A 270 -1.62 14.26 5.30
C ASN A 270 -1.41 14.85 6.72
N ILE A 271 -0.16 15.16 7.06
CA ILE A 271 0.28 15.57 8.41
C ILE A 271 0.92 16.96 8.42
N ASP A 272 0.45 17.87 7.58
CA ASP A 272 1.08 19.19 7.34
C ASP A 272 1.33 20.00 8.62
N ALA A 273 0.34 20.07 9.51
CA ALA A 273 0.47 20.76 10.78
C ALA A 273 1.57 20.14 11.68
N ALA A 274 1.62 18.81 11.74
CA ALA A 274 2.62 18.10 12.55
C ALA A 274 4.02 18.20 11.94
N CYS A 275 4.16 18.09 10.61
CA CYS A 275 5.42 18.31 9.92
C CYS A 275 5.96 19.72 10.19
N LYS A 276 5.12 20.75 10.07
CA LYS A 276 5.52 22.14 10.33
C LYS A 276 5.96 22.37 11.77
N ALA A 277 5.24 21.78 12.74
CA ALA A 277 5.51 22.00 14.15
C ALA A 277 6.71 21.20 14.69
N ILE A 278 6.91 19.96 14.20
CA ILE A 278 7.83 18.98 14.82
C ILE A 278 9.04 18.70 13.93
N LEU A 279 8.84 18.53 12.61
CA LEU A 279 9.91 18.13 11.70
C LEU A 279 10.66 19.34 11.12
N TRP A 280 9.94 20.38 10.70
CA TRP A 280 10.52 21.56 10.04
C TRP A 280 11.58 22.32 10.87
N PRO A 281 11.46 22.41 12.22
CA PRO A 281 12.53 22.98 13.05
C PRO A 281 13.86 22.20 13.01
N ASN A 282 13.84 20.97 12.49
CA ASN A 282 15.00 20.08 12.36
C ASN A 282 15.51 19.97 10.92
N VAL A 283 15.08 20.85 10.01
CA VAL A 283 15.60 20.91 8.64
C VAL A 283 17.12 21.04 8.65
N ASN A 284 17.78 20.33 7.74
CA ASN A 284 19.24 20.20 7.59
C ASN A 284 19.95 19.61 8.80
N ARG A 285 19.24 18.87 9.66
CA ARG A 285 19.85 18.01 10.68
C ARG A 285 19.61 16.55 10.32
N ASP A 286 20.66 15.77 10.40
CA ASP A 286 20.53 14.33 10.25
C ASP A 286 19.66 13.77 11.35
N SER A 287 18.60 13.10 10.94
CA SER A 287 17.68 12.46 11.87
C SER A 287 16.95 11.33 11.17
N PHE A 288 16.32 10.49 11.99
CA PHE A 288 15.44 9.44 11.53
C PHE A 288 14.14 9.47 12.32
N SER A 289 13.13 8.80 11.80
CA SER A 289 11.86 8.63 12.49
C SER A 289 11.48 7.16 12.51
N ILE A 290 10.70 6.78 13.51
CA ILE A 290 10.08 5.46 13.58
C ILE A 290 8.58 5.67 13.42
N MET A 291 8.02 5.21 12.31
CA MET A 291 6.58 5.20 12.14
C MET A 291 6.03 3.93 12.80
N THR A 292 5.20 4.13 13.82
CA THR A 292 4.53 3.07 14.55
C THR A 292 3.16 2.85 13.93
N ILE A 293 2.88 1.64 13.47
CA ILE A 293 1.71 1.29 12.68
C ILE A 293 0.92 0.20 13.40
N VAL A 294 -0.39 0.38 13.51
CA VAL A 294 -1.30 -0.68 13.97
C VAL A 294 -1.59 -1.61 12.79
N SER A 295 -0.95 -2.77 12.76
CA SER A 295 -1.05 -3.75 11.65
C SER A 295 -2.29 -4.63 11.73
N ARG A 296 -2.96 -4.68 12.88
CA ARG A 296 -4.22 -5.40 13.06
C ARG A 296 -5.27 -4.52 13.73
N PRO A 297 -5.73 -3.47 13.02
CA PRO A 297 -6.73 -2.55 13.56
C PRO A 297 -8.07 -3.25 13.79
N SER A 298 -8.87 -2.71 14.70
CA SER A 298 -10.24 -3.17 14.91
C SER A 298 -11.11 -2.91 13.67
N PRO A 299 -12.00 -3.85 13.31
CA PRO A 299 -12.98 -3.64 12.25
C PRO A 299 -13.94 -2.52 12.62
N GLY A 300 -14.37 -1.73 11.63
CA GLY A 300 -15.39 -0.71 11.87
C GLY A 300 -15.55 0.39 10.82
N GLY A 301 -14.59 0.57 9.91
CA GLY A 301 -14.70 1.61 8.89
C GLY A 301 -15.91 1.42 7.98
N LYS A 302 -16.49 2.54 7.53
CA LYS A 302 -17.62 2.59 6.60
C LYS A 302 -17.30 3.53 5.45
N LEU A 303 -17.75 3.14 4.27
CA LEU A 303 -17.84 3.94 3.06
C LEU A 303 -19.31 3.98 2.62
N SER A 304 -19.79 5.14 2.19
CA SER A 304 -21.15 5.33 1.67
C SER A 304 -21.11 6.24 0.44
N LEU A 305 -22.25 6.39 -0.23
CA LEU A 305 -22.41 7.42 -1.26
C LEU A 305 -22.87 8.72 -0.61
N ALA A 306 -22.22 9.84 -0.92
CA ALA A 306 -22.74 11.17 -0.63
C ALA A 306 -23.94 11.55 -1.54
N SER A 307 -23.93 11.09 -2.80
CA SER A 307 -24.99 11.37 -3.78
C SER A 307 -25.07 10.28 -4.87
N ASN A 308 -25.99 10.44 -5.84
CA ASN A 308 -26.03 9.59 -7.05
C ASN A 308 -25.04 10.03 -8.14
N ASN A 309 -24.26 11.09 -7.92
CA ASN A 309 -23.24 11.49 -8.87
C ASN A 309 -21.98 10.64 -8.66
N PRO A 310 -21.57 9.78 -9.62
CA PRO A 310 -20.41 8.91 -9.48
C PRO A 310 -19.07 9.65 -9.45
N PHE A 311 -19.08 10.97 -9.64
CA PHE A 311 -17.90 11.82 -9.55
C PHE A 311 -17.80 12.58 -8.22
N ASP A 312 -18.83 12.54 -7.39
CA ASP A 312 -18.74 13.07 -6.03
C ASP A 312 -17.88 12.13 -5.17
N PRO A 313 -17.09 12.68 -4.24
CA PRO A 313 -16.39 11.85 -3.28
C PRO A 313 -17.39 11.04 -2.42
N PRO A 314 -17.00 9.84 -1.96
CA PRO A 314 -17.80 9.00 -1.06
C PRO A 314 -18.24 9.72 0.22
#